data_AF-A0A553NQL3-F1
#
_entry.id   AF-A0A553NQL3-F1
#
_cell.length_a   1.000
_cell.length_b   1.000
_cell.length_c   1.000
_cell.angle_alpha   90.00
_cell.angle_beta   90.00
_cell.angle_gamma   90.00
#
_symmetry.space_group_name_H-M   'P 1'
#
loop_
_entity.id
_entity.type
_entity.pdbx_description
1 polymer ?
#
loop_
_entity_poly.entity_id
_entity_poly.type
_entity_poly.pdbx_seq_one_letter_code
_entity_poly.pdbx_strand_id
1 'polypeptide(L)'
;FLVATRKIPSGSVLFQDEPLAIGPFKNHNVTLVCISCYLPLNNLNNRCAKCNVPLCSKSCQRQGDHPIECGVLEQVQELKDPAKQFEDWNLILPIRVLLLKHTDSNKYKNMTSLISNRPQKKLMKMKSWTFCASSIPIRTKCSRN
;
A
#
# COMPACT_ATOMS: atom_id res chain seq x y z
N PHE A 1 10.72 2.61 22.34
CA PHE A 1 12.16 2.86 22.12
C PHE A 1 12.90 1.54 22.35
N LEU A 2 14.07 1.35 21.75
CA LEU A 2 14.89 0.14 21.92
C LEU A 2 16.18 0.50 22.65
N VAL A 3 16.64 -0.37 23.55
CA VAL A 3 17.88 -0.18 24.32
C VAL A 3 18.73 -1.43 24.15
N ALA A 4 20.03 -1.26 23.90
CA ALA A 4 20.95 -2.38 23.80
C ALA A 4 21.18 -3.02 25.18
N THR A 5 21.01 -4.33 25.27
CA THR A 5 21.28 -5.12 26.49
C THR A 5 22.69 -5.69 26.54
N ARG A 6 23.48 -5.48 25.47
CA ARG A 6 24.86 -5.99 25.32
C ARG A 6 25.69 -5.08 24.42
N LYS A 7 27.02 -5.25 24.47
CA LYS A 7 27.95 -4.64 23.50
C LYS A 7 27.66 -5.21 22.10
N ILE A 8 27.58 -4.34 21.10
CA ILE A 8 27.29 -4.68 19.71
C ILE A 8 28.56 -4.45 18.89
N PRO A 9 29.21 -5.51 18.36
CA PRO A 9 30.33 -5.35 17.45
C PRO A 9 29.95 -4.65 16.14
N SER A 10 30.91 -3.95 15.52
CA SER A 10 30.70 -3.31 14.22
C SER A 10 30.31 -4.34 13.15
N GLY A 11 29.36 -3.97 12.28
CA GLY A 11 28.85 -4.85 11.22
C GLY A 11 27.81 -5.89 11.67
N SER A 12 27.41 -5.89 12.94
CA SER A 12 26.38 -6.83 13.42
C SER A 12 24.99 -6.49 12.88
N VAL A 13 24.23 -7.52 12.49
CA VAL A 13 22.79 -7.38 12.22
C VAL A 13 22.06 -7.26 13.56
N LEU A 14 21.34 -6.15 13.75
CA LEU A 14 20.58 -5.88 14.98
C LEU A 14 19.21 -6.54 14.98
N PHE A 15 18.48 -6.39 13.87
CA PHE A 15 17.14 -6.92 13.68
C PHE A 15 16.95 -7.27 12.21
N GLN A 16 16.15 -8.30 11.99
CA GLN A 16 15.57 -8.63 10.70
C GLN A 16 14.08 -8.74 10.93
N ASP A 17 13.29 -8.11 10.07
CA ASP A 17 11.84 -8.10 10.19
C ASP A 17 11.22 -8.35 8.81
N GLU A 18 10.09 -9.03 8.81
CA GLU A 18 9.30 -9.22 7.60
C GLU A 18 8.31 -8.06 7.46
N PRO A 19 8.16 -7.49 6.26
CA PRO A 19 7.24 -6.38 6.07
C PRO A 19 5.80 -6.84 6.35
N LEU A 20 5.07 -6.00 7.08
CA LEU A 20 3.66 -6.23 7.36
C LEU A 20 2.82 -6.39 6.07
N ALA A 21 3.10 -5.52 5.09
CA ALA A 21 2.53 -5.53 3.76
C ALA A 21 3.47 -4.80 2.80
N ILE A 22 3.41 -5.14 1.52
CA ILE A 22 4.17 -4.49 0.46
C ILE A 22 3.16 -3.98 -0.58
N GLY A 23 3.44 -2.84 -1.22
CA GLY A 23 2.62 -2.35 -2.31
C GLY A 23 3.44 -1.51 -3.29
N PRO A 24 2.93 -1.33 -4.52
CA PRO A 24 3.58 -0.49 -5.51
C PRO A 24 3.62 0.97 -5.01
N PHE A 25 4.71 1.66 -5.31
CA PHE A 25 4.84 3.09 -5.08
C PHE A 25 4.92 3.80 -6.43
N LYS A 26 3.98 4.70 -6.71
CA LYS A 26 4.01 5.55 -7.90
C LYS A 26 4.57 6.92 -7.52
N ASN A 27 5.66 7.32 -8.19
CA ASN A 27 6.13 8.70 -8.27
C ASN A 27 6.13 9.16 -9.74
N HIS A 28 6.49 10.42 -10.00
CA HIS A 28 6.46 11.02 -11.33
C HIS A 28 7.34 10.31 -12.39
N ASN A 29 8.31 9.50 -11.97
CA ASN A 29 9.31 8.87 -12.85
C ASN A 29 9.25 7.33 -12.83
N VAL A 30 8.25 6.72 -12.19
CA VAL A 30 8.20 5.26 -11.99
C VAL A 30 7.43 4.55 -13.10
N THR A 31 8.07 3.51 -13.65
CA THR A 31 7.51 2.53 -14.56
C THR A 31 6.36 1.77 -13.90
N LEU A 32 5.29 1.51 -14.66
CA LEU A 32 4.21 0.64 -14.24
C LEU A 32 4.76 -0.75 -13.82
N VAL A 33 4.24 -1.31 -12.73
CA VAL A 33 4.65 -2.64 -12.23
C VAL A 33 3.44 -3.57 -12.06
N CYS A 34 3.70 -4.87 -12.07
CA CYS A 34 2.74 -5.89 -11.65
C CYS A 34 2.46 -5.74 -10.15
N ILE A 35 1.19 -5.65 -9.75
CA ILE A 35 0.86 -5.44 -8.34
C ILE A 35 1.16 -6.65 -7.43
N SER A 36 1.34 -7.84 -8.01
CA SER A 36 1.59 -9.07 -7.23
C SER A 36 3.08 -9.39 -7.08
N CYS A 37 3.91 -9.12 -8.09
CA CYS A 37 5.34 -9.47 -8.07
C CYS A 37 6.28 -8.29 -8.25
N TYR A 38 5.74 -7.07 -8.44
CA TYR A 38 6.50 -5.81 -8.58
C TYR A 38 7.46 -5.74 -9.76
N LEU A 39 7.44 -6.71 -10.67
CA LEU A 39 8.20 -6.64 -11.90
C LEU A 39 7.66 -5.53 -12.81
N PRO A 40 8.54 -4.77 -13.49
CA PRO A 40 8.14 -3.76 -14.46
C PRO A 40 7.26 -4.36 -15.56
N LEU A 41 6.27 -3.58 -15.98
CA LEU A 41 5.39 -3.89 -17.10
C LEU A 41 5.70 -2.96 -18.26
N ASN A 42 5.90 -3.54 -19.44
CA ASN A 42 6.14 -2.78 -20.66
C ASN A 42 4.88 -2.09 -21.19
N ASN A 43 3.69 -2.59 -20.83
CA ASN A 43 2.39 -2.04 -21.20
C ASN A 43 1.29 -2.51 -20.22
N LEU A 44 0.09 -1.94 -20.39
CA LEU A 44 -1.11 -2.24 -19.60
C LEU A 44 -1.97 -3.38 -20.20
N ASN A 45 -1.43 -4.19 -21.11
CA ASN A 45 -2.25 -5.15 -21.87
C ASN A 45 -2.74 -6.31 -21.01
N ASN A 46 -1.99 -6.67 -19.98
CA ASN A 46 -2.35 -7.76 -19.08
C ASN A 46 -2.97 -7.18 -17.80
N ARG A 47 -4.28 -7.36 -17.66
CA ARG A 47 -5.07 -6.91 -16.52
C ARG A 47 -5.93 -8.03 -15.96
N CYS A 48 -6.26 -7.93 -14.67
CA CYS A 48 -7.24 -8.82 -14.06
C CYS A 48 -8.60 -8.63 -14.74
N ALA A 49 -9.22 -9.72 -15.21
CA ALA A 49 -10.51 -9.67 -15.89
C ALA A 49 -11.68 -9.19 -14.99
N LYS A 50 -11.51 -9.17 -13.66
CA LYS A 50 -12.54 -8.73 -12.70
C LYS A 50 -12.36 -7.27 -12.29
N CYS A 51 -11.21 -6.94 -11.70
CA CYS A 51 -10.96 -5.60 -11.16
C CYS A 51 -9.99 -4.74 -11.99
N ASN A 52 -9.57 -5.20 -13.18
CA ASN A 52 -8.83 -4.44 -14.17
C ASN A 52 -7.45 -3.88 -13.76
N VAL A 53 -6.90 -4.34 -12.64
CA VAL A 53 -5.54 -3.99 -12.20
C VAL A 53 -4.46 -4.68 -13.03
N PRO A 54 -3.28 -4.05 -13.20
CA PRO A 54 -2.22 -4.55 -14.06
C PRO A 54 -1.47 -5.72 -13.41
N LEU A 55 -1.30 -6.79 -14.19
CA LEU A 55 -0.65 -8.04 -13.78
C LEU A 55 0.24 -8.54 -14.92
N CYS A 56 1.40 -9.14 -14.62
CA CYS A 56 2.24 -9.68 -15.70
C CYS A 56 1.72 -11.01 -16.27
N SER A 57 0.90 -11.77 -15.53
CA SER A 57 0.41 -13.09 -15.95
C SER A 57 -0.84 -13.56 -15.20
N LYS A 58 -1.50 -14.61 -15.70
CA LYS A 58 -2.58 -15.34 -15.00
C LYS A 58 -2.12 -16.00 -13.70
N SER A 59 -0.81 -16.21 -13.52
CA SER A 59 -0.27 -16.73 -12.24
C SER A 59 -0.35 -15.66 -11.17
N CYS A 60 0.06 -14.42 -11.50
CA CYS A 60 -0.03 -13.28 -10.58
C CYS A 60 -1.47 -12.88 -10.24
N GLN A 61 -2.45 -13.31 -11.04
CA GLN A 61 -3.87 -13.16 -10.71
C GLN A 61 -4.34 -14.16 -9.62
N ARG A 62 -3.62 -15.25 -9.39
CA ARG A 62 -4.03 -16.32 -8.47
C ARG A 62 -3.10 -16.47 -7.27
N GLN A 63 -2.06 -15.65 -7.18
CA GLN A 63 -1.00 -15.76 -6.18
C GLN A 63 -0.72 -14.38 -5.55
N GLY A 64 -0.11 -14.41 -4.36
CA GLY A 64 0.19 -13.21 -3.57
C GLY A 64 -1.08 -12.58 -2.98
N ASP A 65 -1.05 -11.26 -2.80
CA ASP A 65 -2.15 -10.53 -2.14
C ASP A 65 -3.36 -10.28 -3.06
N HIS A 66 -3.15 -10.30 -4.39
CA HIS A 66 -4.18 -9.92 -5.37
C HIS A 66 -5.52 -10.65 -5.20
N PRO A 67 -5.58 -11.99 -5.01
CA PRO A 67 -6.85 -12.70 -4.83
C PRO A 67 -7.69 -12.18 -3.66
N ILE A 68 -7.03 -11.68 -2.61
CA ILE A 68 -7.66 -11.17 -1.39
C ILE A 68 -8.24 -9.77 -1.64
N GLU A 69 -7.49 -8.90 -2.31
CA GLU A 69 -7.89 -7.52 -2.60
C GLU A 69 -8.77 -7.38 -3.85
N CYS A 70 -8.84 -8.40 -4.72
CA CYS A 70 -9.54 -8.34 -6.01
C CYS A 70 -11.01 -7.90 -5.87
N GLY A 71 -11.74 -8.45 -4.89
CA GLY A 71 -13.16 -8.09 -4.68
C GLY A 71 -13.35 -6.65 -4.20
N VAL A 72 -12.40 -6.10 -3.44
CA VAL A 72 -12.42 -4.68 -3.03
C VAL A 72 -12.11 -3.79 -4.23
N LEU A 73 -11.10 -4.18 -5.03
CA LEU A 73 -10.66 -3.42 -6.20
C LEU A 73 -11.71 -3.40 -7.32
N GLU A 74 -12.53 -4.46 -7.44
CA GLU A 74 -13.65 -4.53 -8.40
C GLU A 74 -14.71 -3.44 -8.16
N GLN A 75 -14.82 -2.96 -6.92
CA GLN A 75 -15.78 -1.91 -6.55
C GLN A 75 -15.30 -0.49 -6.91
N VAL A 76 -14.02 -0.32 -7.25
CA VAL A 76 -13.43 0.98 -7.59
C VAL A 76 -13.84 1.38 -9.01
N GLN A 77 -14.61 2.46 -9.13
CA GLN A 77 -15.20 2.89 -10.41
C GLN A 77 -14.14 3.29 -11.44
N GLU A 78 -13.05 3.90 -10.99
CA GLU A 78 -11.91 4.32 -11.80
C GLU A 78 -11.18 3.13 -12.45
N LEU A 79 -11.31 1.93 -11.87
CA LEU A 79 -10.77 0.70 -12.46
C LEU A 79 -11.74 0.07 -13.46
N LYS A 80 -13.03 0.41 -13.45
CA LYS A 80 -14.03 -0.21 -14.34
C LYS A 80 -13.93 0.25 -15.79
N ASP A 81 -13.38 1.43 -16.02
CA ASP A 81 -13.15 1.96 -17.36
C ASP A 81 -11.72 1.60 -17.81
N PRO A 82 -11.54 0.67 -18.77
CA PRO A 82 -10.22 0.28 -19.25
C PRO A 82 -9.47 1.40 -19.97
N ALA A 83 -10.20 2.42 -20.47
CA ALA A 83 -9.61 3.59 -21.09
C ALA A 83 -9.05 4.57 -20.05
N LYS A 84 -9.50 4.50 -18.80
CA LYS A 84 -8.94 5.29 -17.69
C LYS A 84 -7.80 4.53 -17.03
N GLN A 85 -6.67 5.21 -16.89
CA GLN A 85 -5.58 4.71 -16.07
C GLN A 85 -5.88 5.06 -14.62
N PHE A 86 -6.02 4.04 -13.77
CA PHE A 86 -6.02 4.29 -12.33
C PHE A 86 -4.65 4.84 -11.94
N GLU A 87 -4.64 6.04 -11.37
CA GLU A 87 -3.40 6.76 -11.12
C GLU A 87 -2.86 6.55 -9.71
N ASP A 88 -3.72 6.16 -8.77
CA ASP A 88 -3.42 6.13 -7.34
C ASP A 88 -2.98 4.74 -6.87
N TRP A 89 -1.98 4.15 -7.54
CA TRP A 89 -1.42 2.83 -7.16
C TRP A 89 -0.92 2.78 -5.70
N ASN A 90 -0.59 3.93 -5.13
CA ASN A 90 -0.23 4.08 -3.72
C ASN A 90 -1.35 3.63 -2.76
N LEU A 91 -2.60 3.44 -3.24
CA LEU A 91 -3.73 2.94 -2.45
C LEU A 91 -3.69 1.43 -2.21
N ILE A 92 -2.93 0.67 -3.01
CA ILE A 92 -2.83 -0.79 -2.85
C ILE A 92 -2.25 -1.16 -1.47
N LEU A 93 -1.18 -0.49 -1.02
CA LEU A 93 -0.57 -0.76 0.28
C LEU A 93 -1.56 -0.51 1.45
N PRO A 94 -2.25 0.65 1.56
CA PRO A 94 -3.30 0.86 2.54
C PRO A 94 -4.42 -0.19 2.48
N ILE A 95 -4.87 -0.60 1.29
CA ILE A 95 -5.90 -1.64 1.14
C ILE A 95 -5.42 -2.96 1.76
N ARG A 96 -4.19 -3.40 1.46
CA ARG A 96 -3.60 -4.61 2.05
C ARG A 96 -3.52 -4.52 3.57
N VAL A 97 -3.04 -3.40 4.09
CA VAL A 97 -2.97 -3.16 5.54
C VAL A 97 -4.35 -3.22 6.20
N LEU A 98 -5.39 -2.69 5.56
CA LEU A 98 -6.76 -2.77 6.08
C LEU A 98 -7.33 -4.20 6.02
N LEU A 99 -7.04 -4.94 4.95
CA LEU A 99 -7.47 -6.32 4.77
C LEU A 99 -6.86 -7.28 5.79
N LEU A 100 -5.72 -6.94 6.42
CA LEU A 100 -5.17 -7.69 7.56
C LEU A 100 -6.19 -7.89 8.68
N LYS A 101 -7.16 -6.98 8.85
CA LYS A 101 -8.24 -7.16 9.83
C LYS A 101 -9.00 -8.48 9.63
N HIS A 102 -9.09 -8.95 8.39
CA HIS A 102 -9.79 -10.17 8.01
C HIS A 102 -8.85 -11.36 7.78
N THR A 103 -7.62 -11.12 7.31
CA THR A 103 -6.69 -12.20 6.97
C THR A 103 -5.73 -12.58 8.09
N ASP A 104 -5.32 -11.62 8.92
CA ASP A 104 -4.38 -11.82 10.03
C ASP A 104 -4.61 -10.75 11.12
N SER A 105 -5.52 -11.06 12.04
CA SER A 105 -5.91 -10.13 13.11
C SER A 105 -4.76 -9.76 14.05
N ASN A 106 -3.72 -10.58 14.15
CA ASN A 106 -2.55 -10.30 15.00
C ASN A 106 -1.65 -9.26 14.33
N LYS A 107 -1.35 -9.44 13.04
CA LYS A 107 -0.65 -8.40 12.24
C LYS A 107 -1.41 -7.08 12.25
N TYR A 108 -2.74 -7.12 12.13
CA TYR A 108 -3.57 -5.93 12.21
C TYR A 108 -3.48 -5.25 13.60
N LYS A 109 -3.54 -6.02 14.70
CA LYS A 109 -3.35 -5.47 16.06
C LYS A 109 -2.00 -4.80 16.22
N ASN A 110 -0.92 -5.45 15.77
CA ASN A 110 0.43 -4.89 15.80
C ASN A 110 0.49 -3.56 15.02
N MET A 111 -0.06 -3.52 13.81
CA MET A 111 -0.18 -2.29 13.01
C MET A 111 -0.94 -1.18 13.74
N THR A 112 -2.07 -1.50 14.39
CA THR A 112 -2.84 -0.49 15.13
C THR A 112 -2.14 0.04 16.37
N SER A 113 -1.13 -0.68 16.88
CA SER A 113 -0.29 -0.21 18.00
C SER A 113 0.74 0.85 17.57
N LEU A 114 0.96 1.05 16.26
CA LEU A 114 1.88 2.04 15.73
C LEU A 114 1.43 3.47 16.06
N ILE A 115 2.41 4.32 16.35
CA ILE A 115 2.17 5.70 16.77
C ILE A 115 1.73 6.53 15.56
N SER A 116 0.56 7.16 15.64
CA SER A 116 -0.03 7.89 14.52
C SER A 116 0.30 9.39 14.46
N ASN A 117 1.00 9.95 15.46
CA ASN A 117 1.38 11.37 15.61
C ASN A 117 0.28 12.39 15.22
N ARG A 118 -1.00 11.99 15.28
CA ARG A 118 -2.15 12.80 14.84
C ARG A 118 -2.28 14.12 15.60
N PRO A 119 -2.05 14.20 16.92
CA PRO A 119 -2.13 15.46 17.67
C PRO A 119 -1.04 16.47 17.25
N GLN A 120 0.20 16.00 17.06
CA GLN A 120 1.33 16.85 16.69
C GLN A 120 1.17 17.46 15.29
N LYS A 121 0.51 16.74 14.37
CA LYS A 121 0.14 17.25 13.04
C LYS A 121 -0.92 18.37 13.06
N LYS A 122 -1.76 18.47 14.11
CA LYS A 122 -2.68 19.60 14.26
C LYS A 122 -1.95 20.86 14.74
N LEU A 123 -0.88 20.69 15.52
CA LEU A 123 -0.05 21.77 16.06
C LEU A 123 0.94 22.29 15.01
N MET A 124 1.54 21.40 14.22
CA MET A 124 2.38 21.75 13.09
C MET A 124 1.51 22.09 11.86
N LYS A 125 1.05 23.34 11.73
CA LYS A 125 0.45 23.88 10.49
C LYS A 125 1.52 23.99 9.38
N MET A 126 2.07 22.86 8.95
CA MET A 126 3.25 22.83 8.09
C MET A 126 2.85 22.95 6.62
N LYS A 127 3.19 24.09 6.00
CA LYS A 127 2.88 24.44 4.60
C LYS A 127 3.37 23.41 3.57
N SER A 128 4.33 22.54 3.91
CA SER A 128 4.85 21.49 3.03
C SER A 128 3.96 20.24 2.95
N TRP A 129 3.09 20.00 3.94
CA TRP A 129 2.26 18.80 4.01
C TRP A 129 1.00 18.87 3.14
N THR A 130 0.65 20.04 2.61
CA THR A 130 -0.52 20.24 1.74
C THR A 130 -0.40 19.42 0.46
N PHE A 131 0.81 19.31 -0.12
CA PHE A 131 1.05 18.56 -1.35
C PHE A 131 0.75 17.06 -1.20
N CYS A 132 1.31 16.40 -0.18
CA CYS A 132 0.97 14.98 0.08
C CYS A 132 -0.48 14.81 0.56
N ALA A 133 -1.03 15.75 1.33
CA ALA A 133 -2.39 15.62 1.85
C ALA A 133 -3.49 15.81 0.78
N SER A 134 -3.28 16.67 -0.21
CA SER A 134 -4.20 16.86 -1.33
C SER A 134 -4.17 15.71 -2.34
N SER A 135 -3.04 14.99 -2.41
CA SER A 135 -2.82 13.86 -3.32
C SER A 135 -3.07 12.49 -2.67
N ILE A 136 -3.55 12.43 -1.42
CA ILE A 136 -3.94 11.17 -0.74
C ILE A 136 -5.48 11.10 -0.69
N PRO A 137 -6.13 10.32 -1.58
CA PRO A 137 -7.59 10.23 -1.68
C PRO A 137 -8.27 9.74 -0.40
N ILE A 138 -7.56 9.00 0.45
CA ILE A 138 -8.11 8.40 1.68
C ILE A 138 -8.55 9.47 2.69
N ARG A 139 -7.93 10.66 2.70
CA ARG A 139 -8.22 11.67 3.73
C ARG A 139 -9.48 12.48 3.45
N THR A 140 -9.83 12.71 2.19
CA THR A 140 -11.00 13.54 1.84
C THR A 140 -12.32 12.84 2.15
N LYS A 141 -12.35 11.50 2.17
CA LYS A 141 -13.53 10.70 2.56
C LYS A 141 -13.57 10.29 4.04
N CYS A 142 -12.50 10.52 4.79
CA CYS A 142 -12.45 10.22 6.23
C CYS A 142 -13.00 11.41 7.05
N SER A 143 -14.13 11.98 6.61
CA SER A 143 -14.96 12.85 7.44
C SER A 143 -15.81 11.96 8.35
N ARG A 144 -15.61 12.12 9.65
CA ARG A 144 -16.29 11.48 10.78
C ARG A 144 -17.77 11.17 10.48
N ASN A 145 -18.13 9.90 10.61
CA ASN A 145 -19.34 9.52 11.34
C ASN A 145 -18.88 9.04 12.73
#